data_AF-A0A1Y2LH28-F1
#
_entry.id   AF-A0A1Y2LH28-F1
#
_cell.length_a   1.000
_cell.length_b   1.000
_cell.length_c   1.000
_cell.angle_alpha   90.00
_cell.angle_beta   90.00
_cell.angle_gamma   90.00
#
_symmetry.space_group_name_H-M   'P 1'
#
loop_
_entity.id
_entity.type
_entity.pdbx_description
1 polymer ?
#
loop_
_entity_poly.entity_id
_entity_poly.type
_entity_poly.pdbx_seq_one_letter_code
_entity_poly.pdbx_strand_id
1 'polypeptide(L)'
;MTTDTTKTWVYPRVESNQDIEGRKGLVKALPLLYGPNYDSPNFTPLLANVRTGALMSRTHHCTYNDRNGHKMTRRCISDLHQAYCIEFMDVVIDGVSYRVRCGARLKIESGGCATHPANTMTNSKNLLIKNLVAGKASTISWNDLNDTKEDTAIAGGKEDLIKVMGKMEINVKHDSSDVLQDDPTAYQPPHIAFAQHKQAQDRDMAEKRKVAAAAKRSHVFGKKKQAVNDFFDNETSLDKKRCQRTSYKADYRNVKPTSDKFRNKRGGKNGVESGS
;
A
#
# COMPACT_ATOMS: atom_id res chain seq x y z
N MET A 1 13.34 -18.38 17.72
CA MET A 1 13.10 -18.29 16.26
C MET A 1 11.82 -17.48 16.06
N THR A 2 11.85 -16.41 15.28
CA THR A 2 10.66 -15.59 14.99
C THR A 2 9.75 -16.37 14.04
N THR A 3 8.51 -16.63 14.47
CA THR A 3 7.49 -17.26 13.63
C THR A 3 7.27 -16.41 12.38
N ASP A 4 7.33 -17.03 11.20
CA ASP A 4 7.04 -16.34 9.94
C ASP A 4 5.53 -16.09 9.84
N THR A 5 5.10 -14.93 10.35
CA THR A 5 3.69 -14.52 10.38
C THR A 5 3.10 -14.33 8.98
N THR A 6 3.94 -14.23 7.94
CA THR A 6 3.49 -14.14 6.54
C THR A 6 3.02 -15.49 5.99
N LYS A 7 3.48 -16.59 6.58
CA LYS A 7 3.10 -17.97 6.20
C LYS A 7 2.08 -18.57 7.13
N THR A 8 2.27 -18.37 8.42
CA THR A 8 1.42 -18.99 9.46
C THR A 8 0.15 -18.19 9.72
N TRP A 9 0.16 -16.89 9.41
CA TRP A 9 -0.91 -15.94 9.78
C TRP A 9 -1.20 -15.87 11.28
N VAL A 10 -0.34 -16.47 12.12
CA VAL A 10 -0.44 -16.46 13.57
C VAL A 10 0.55 -15.46 14.11
N TYR A 11 0.06 -14.49 14.88
CA TYR A 11 0.93 -13.57 15.61
C TYR A 11 1.27 -14.17 16.96
N PRO A 12 2.57 -14.25 17.34
CA PRO A 12 2.92 -14.77 18.64
C PRO A 12 2.33 -13.85 19.72
N ARG A 13 1.62 -14.46 20.67
CA ARG A 13 1.25 -13.81 21.91
C ARG A 13 2.53 -13.53 22.69
N VAL A 14 2.72 -12.28 23.11
CA VAL A 14 3.81 -11.92 24.01
C VAL A 14 3.24 -11.96 25.41
N GLU A 15 3.52 -13.03 26.15
CA GLU A 15 3.08 -13.21 27.55
C GLU A 15 3.98 -12.50 28.57
N SER A 16 4.97 -11.73 28.11
CA SER A 16 5.91 -11.12 29.05
C SER A 16 5.23 -9.99 29.81
N ASN A 17 5.44 -9.95 31.12
CA ASN A 17 5.17 -8.79 31.98
C ASN A 17 6.12 -7.61 31.66
N GLN A 18 6.71 -7.58 30.48
CA GLN A 18 7.62 -6.52 30.08
C GLN A 18 6.81 -5.40 29.46
N ASP A 19 7.18 -4.18 29.82
CA ASP A 19 6.60 -3.00 29.22
C ASP A 19 7.51 -2.47 28.11
N ILE A 20 6.89 -1.87 27.10
CA ILE A 20 7.58 -1.11 26.07
C ILE A 20 7.83 0.29 26.62
N GLU A 21 9.06 0.53 27.09
CA GLU A 21 9.44 1.81 27.70
C GLU A 21 9.83 2.88 26.65
N GLY A 22 8.97 3.88 26.55
CA GLY A 22 9.17 5.06 25.71
C GLY A 22 9.44 4.77 24.24
N ARG A 23 9.93 5.80 23.54
CA ARG A 23 10.21 5.71 22.10
C ARG A 23 11.30 4.69 21.76
N LYS A 24 12.35 4.59 22.58
CA LYS A 24 13.46 3.65 22.33
C LYS A 24 13.01 2.20 22.49
N GLY A 25 12.21 1.89 23.51
CA GLY A 25 11.61 0.57 23.69
C GLY A 25 10.72 0.21 22.51
N LEU A 26 9.89 1.16 22.07
CA LEU A 26 9.00 0.95 20.92
C LEU A 26 9.76 0.62 19.64
N VAL A 27 10.86 1.33 19.35
CA VAL A 27 11.71 1.04 18.17
C VAL A 27 12.27 -0.38 18.23
N LYS A 28 12.71 -0.85 19.41
CA LYS A 28 13.16 -2.24 19.61
C LYS A 28 12.03 -3.26 19.44
N ALA A 29 10.79 -2.87 19.73
CA ALA A 29 9.61 -3.72 19.60
C ALA A 29 9.06 -3.81 18.16
N LEU A 30 9.44 -2.91 17.24
CA LEU A 30 8.89 -2.88 15.87
C LEU A 30 9.06 -4.21 15.10
N PRO A 31 10.21 -4.91 15.15
CA PRO A 31 10.35 -6.23 14.50
C PRO A 31 9.31 -7.24 14.99
N LEU A 32 9.02 -7.27 16.29
CA LEU A 32 8.01 -8.15 16.87
C LEU A 32 6.59 -7.74 16.46
N LEU A 33 6.30 -6.43 16.44
CA LEU A 33 4.98 -5.91 16.08
C LEU A 33 4.65 -6.10 14.59
N TYR A 34 5.64 -5.89 13.71
CA TYR A 34 5.44 -5.83 12.26
C TYR A 34 5.86 -7.11 11.53
N GLY A 35 6.68 -7.95 12.15
CA GLY A 35 7.06 -9.24 11.62
C GLY A 35 8.14 -9.19 10.52
N PRO A 36 8.31 -10.31 9.78
CA PRO A 36 9.49 -10.57 8.94
C PRO A 36 9.74 -9.54 7.83
N ASN A 37 8.67 -9.02 7.22
CA ASN A 37 8.83 -8.02 6.15
C ASN A 37 9.43 -6.71 6.66
N TYR A 38 9.22 -6.36 7.93
CA TYR A 38 9.87 -5.22 8.56
C TYR A 38 11.31 -5.52 8.98
N ASP A 39 11.53 -6.70 9.56
CA ASP A 39 12.83 -7.11 10.10
C ASP A 39 13.84 -7.47 9.00
N SER A 40 13.36 -7.78 7.80
CA SER A 40 14.19 -8.15 6.65
C SER A 40 15.26 -7.08 6.34
N PRO A 41 16.48 -7.49 5.94
CA PRO A 41 17.48 -6.59 5.37
C PRO A 41 16.95 -5.81 4.16
N ASN A 42 16.03 -6.42 3.41
CA ASN A 42 15.43 -5.87 2.20
C ASN A 42 14.13 -5.09 2.46
N PHE A 43 13.92 -4.63 3.70
CA PHE A 43 12.78 -3.79 4.03
C PHE A 43 12.68 -2.59 3.07
N THR A 44 11.49 -2.38 2.52
CA THR A 44 11.19 -1.21 1.68
C THR A 44 10.15 -0.32 2.33
N PRO A 45 10.40 1.00 2.45
CA PRO A 45 9.41 1.94 2.96
C PRO A 45 8.16 2.01 2.07
N LEU A 46 8.24 1.52 0.83
CA LEU A 46 7.12 1.52 -0.11
C LEU A 46 6.04 0.48 0.21
N LEU A 47 6.21 -0.34 1.23
CA LEU A 47 5.18 -1.26 1.69
C LEU A 47 3.90 -0.49 2.05
N ALA A 48 2.82 -0.81 1.35
CA ALA A 48 1.44 -0.43 1.66
C ALA A 48 0.94 -1.20 2.88
N ASN A 49 1.31 -2.49 2.95
CA ASN A 49 0.95 -3.38 4.02
C ASN A 49 2.17 -4.23 4.41
N VAL A 50 2.63 -4.10 5.65
CA VAL A 50 3.82 -4.81 6.14
C VAL A 50 3.56 -6.30 6.34
N ARG A 51 2.32 -6.71 6.63
CA ARG A 51 1.98 -8.14 6.77
C ARG A 51 2.07 -8.86 5.43
N THR A 52 1.46 -8.30 4.38
CA THR A 52 1.35 -8.99 3.08
C THR A 52 2.51 -8.72 2.13
N GLY A 53 3.40 -7.76 2.44
CA GLY A 53 4.45 -7.35 1.52
C GLY A 53 3.93 -6.50 0.35
N ALA A 54 2.65 -6.14 0.34
CA ALA A 54 2.05 -5.37 -0.75
C ALA A 54 2.71 -3.99 -0.84
N LEU A 55 3.11 -3.61 -2.06
CA LEU A 55 3.72 -2.31 -2.34
C LEU A 55 2.64 -1.28 -2.68
N MET A 56 2.93 -0.02 -2.39
CA MET A 56 2.08 1.07 -2.84
C MET A 56 2.23 1.33 -4.33
N SER A 57 1.10 1.58 -4.99
CA SER A 57 1.08 2.04 -6.39
C SER A 57 1.60 3.48 -6.55
N ARG A 58 1.51 4.30 -5.49
CA ARG A 58 2.03 5.67 -5.45
C ARG A 58 2.84 5.88 -4.17
N THR A 59 4.00 6.50 -4.31
CA THR A 59 4.85 6.85 -3.17
C THR A 59 4.29 8.11 -2.52
N HIS A 60 3.98 8.06 -1.22
CA HIS A 60 3.71 9.26 -0.44
C HIS A 60 5.01 9.77 0.16
N HIS A 61 5.22 11.09 0.13
CA HIS A 61 6.34 11.73 0.80
C HIS A 61 6.10 11.75 2.32
N CYS A 62 7.18 11.65 3.09
CA CYS A 62 7.14 11.91 4.52
C CYS A 62 7.22 13.43 4.73
N THR A 63 6.21 14.02 5.35
CA THR A 63 6.11 15.47 5.57
C THR A 63 6.37 15.89 7.02
N TYR A 64 6.87 14.98 7.87
CA TYR A 64 7.02 15.25 9.31
C TYR A 64 8.04 16.37 9.61
N ASN A 65 9.22 16.29 8.99
CA ASN A 65 10.30 17.29 9.19
C ASN A 65 10.46 18.25 7.99
N ASP A 66 9.68 18.08 6.94
CA ASP A 66 9.80 18.86 5.70
C ASP A 66 8.41 19.15 5.14
N ARG A 67 8.06 20.44 5.06
CA ARG A 67 6.78 20.89 4.48
C ARG A 67 6.65 20.52 3.01
N ASN A 68 7.77 20.45 2.28
CA ASN A 68 7.79 20.02 0.89
C ASN A 68 7.75 18.49 0.75
N GLY A 69 8.01 17.78 1.85
CA GLY A 69 8.07 16.33 1.92
C GLY A 69 9.34 15.75 1.31
N HIS A 70 9.84 14.68 1.90
CA HIS A 70 10.97 13.92 1.35
C HIS A 70 10.54 12.51 0.96
N LYS A 71 11.33 11.88 0.08
CA LYS A 71 11.15 10.48 -0.28
C LYS A 71 11.22 9.63 0.98
N MET A 72 10.24 8.78 1.17
CA MET A 72 10.14 7.97 2.38
C MET A 72 11.29 6.96 2.46
N THR A 73 11.88 6.83 3.65
CA THR A 73 13.01 5.95 3.96
C THR A 73 12.66 5.05 5.14
N ARG A 74 13.47 4.02 5.42
CA ARG A 74 13.35 3.22 6.65
C ARG A 74 13.39 4.10 7.90
N ARG A 75 14.18 5.18 7.86
CA ARG A 75 14.29 6.16 8.93
C ARG A 75 12.95 6.82 9.27
N CYS A 76 12.09 7.07 8.29
CA CYS A 76 10.76 7.62 8.55
C CYS A 76 9.91 6.70 9.45
N ILE A 77 10.17 5.39 9.45
CA ILE A 77 9.46 4.41 10.27
C ILE A 77 10.18 4.17 11.59
N SER A 78 11.51 4.07 11.61
CA SER A 78 12.26 3.97 12.88
C SER A 78 12.12 5.23 13.73
N ASP A 79 12.00 6.39 13.10
CA ASP A 79 11.72 7.66 13.77
C ASP A 79 10.21 7.82 14.02
N LEU A 80 9.37 6.81 13.71
CA LEU A 80 7.94 6.78 13.99
C LEU A 80 7.13 7.93 13.37
N HIS A 81 7.62 8.58 12.31
CA HIS A 81 6.83 9.52 11.52
C HIS A 81 5.72 8.78 10.74
N GLN A 82 6.01 7.53 10.42
CA GLN A 82 5.13 6.57 9.76
C GLN A 82 5.14 5.28 10.59
N ALA A 83 4.03 4.56 10.58
CA ALA A 83 3.86 3.31 11.30
C ALA A 83 3.02 2.34 10.45
N TYR A 84 2.89 1.11 10.91
CA TYR A 84 1.90 0.16 10.40
C TYR A 84 0.83 -0.09 11.46
N CYS A 85 -0.39 -0.28 10.99
CA CYS A 85 -1.56 -0.55 11.82
C CYS A 85 -1.39 -1.88 12.54
N ILE A 86 -1.53 -1.85 13.86
CA ILE A 86 -1.41 -3.04 14.72
C ILE A 86 -2.75 -3.56 15.22
N GLU A 87 -3.88 -3.00 14.74
CA GLU A 87 -5.20 -3.53 15.03
C GLU A 87 -5.37 -4.95 14.49
N PHE A 88 -6.15 -5.75 15.20
CA PHE A 88 -6.51 -7.10 14.76
C PHE A 88 -7.78 -7.09 13.92
N MET A 89 -7.74 -7.85 12.82
CA MET A 89 -8.85 -8.02 11.90
C MET A 89 -8.99 -9.49 11.49
N ASP A 90 -10.21 -9.87 11.14
CA ASP A 90 -10.52 -11.19 10.61
C ASP A 90 -10.29 -11.17 9.09
N VAL A 91 -9.58 -12.16 8.56
CA VAL A 91 -9.34 -12.34 7.12
C VAL A 91 -9.65 -13.77 6.72
N VAL A 92 -10.23 -13.97 5.55
CA VAL A 92 -10.47 -15.30 4.99
C VAL A 92 -9.42 -15.57 3.92
N ILE A 93 -8.68 -16.67 4.07
CA ILE A 93 -7.65 -17.13 3.13
C ILE A 93 -7.96 -18.60 2.84
N ASP A 94 -8.18 -18.92 1.56
CA ASP A 94 -8.53 -20.27 1.11
C ASP A 94 -9.70 -20.91 1.87
N GLY A 95 -10.71 -20.10 2.21
CA GLY A 95 -11.91 -20.52 2.94
C GLY A 95 -11.73 -20.66 4.47
N VAL A 96 -10.52 -20.47 4.99
CA VAL A 96 -10.23 -20.50 6.43
C VAL A 96 -10.14 -19.08 6.98
N SER A 97 -10.80 -18.84 8.12
CA SER A 97 -10.76 -17.54 8.81
C SER A 97 -9.53 -17.46 9.72
N TYR A 98 -8.76 -16.40 9.58
CA TYR A 98 -7.59 -16.09 10.39
C TYR A 98 -7.75 -14.73 11.06
N ARG A 99 -7.26 -14.64 12.30
CA ARG A 99 -7.17 -13.41 13.06
C ARG A 99 -5.77 -12.84 12.94
N VAL A 100 -5.62 -11.70 12.27
CA VAL A 100 -4.31 -11.14 11.92
C VAL A 100 -4.21 -9.67 12.28
N ARG A 101 -2.99 -9.15 12.47
CA ARG A 101 -2.80 -7.69 12.48
C ARG A 101 -3.03 -7.10 11.08
N CYS A 102 -3.61 -5.91 11.05
CA CYS A 102 -3.95 -5.20 9.83
C CYS A 102 -2.73 -4.98 8.94
N GLY A 103 -1.65 -4.41 9.51
CA GLY A 103 -0.39 -4.16 8.82
C GLY A 103 -0.44 -3.02 7.79
N ALA A 104 -1.59 -2.37 7.56
CA ALA A 104 -1.70 -1.26 6.63
C ALA A 104 -0.92 -0.03 7.13
N ARG A 105 -0.24 0.68 6.23
CA ARG A 105 0.55 1.85 6.59
C ARG A 105 -0.34 3.00 7.10
N LEU A 106 0.16 3.73 8.08
CA LEU A 106 -0.47 4.93 8.63
C LEU A 106 0.56 6.00 9.00
N LYS A 107 0.12 7.25 9.04
CA LYS A 107 0.90 8.34 9.63
C LYS A 107 0.64 8.32 11.13
N ILE A 108 1.66 8.39 11.98
CA ILE A 108 1.44 8.26 13.44
C ILE A 108 0.45 9.32 13.97
N GLU A 109 0.46 10.50 13.36
CA GLU A 109 -0.43 11.61 13.69
C GLU A 109 -1.88 11.35 13.29
N SER A 110 -2.13 10.62 12.19
CA SER A 110 -3.47 10.44 11.61
C SER A 110 -4.38 9.57 12.48
N GLY A 111 -3.85 8.91 13.52
CA GLY A 111 -4.62 8.11 14.47
C GLY A 111 -5.21 6.84 13.87
N GLY A 112 -5.17 6.65 12.54
CA GLY A 112 -5.66 5.46 11.86
C GLY A 112 -5.13 5.25 10.45
N CYS A 113 -5.41 4.06 9.94
CA CYS A 113 -5.06 3.61 8.60
C CYS A 113 -6.28 3.60 7.67
N ALA A 114 -6.08 3.26 6.39
CA ALA A 114 -7.17 3.19 5.42
C ALA A 114 -8.30 2.23 5.84
N THR A 115 -7.96 1.12 6.52
CA THR A 115 -8.92 0.11 6.99
C THR A 115 -9.53 0.42 8.37
N HIS A 116 -8.80 1.13 9.23
CA HIS A 116 -9.18 1.41 10.61
C HIS A 116 -9.07 2.92 10.81
N PRO A 117 -10.17 3.68 10.63
CA PRO A 117 -10.17 5.14 10.72
C PRO A 117 -10.18 5.61 12.18
N ALA A 118 -9.59 6.78 12.44
CA ALA A 118 -9.37 7.29 13.81
C ALA A 118 -10.65 7.49 14.63
N ASN A 119 -11.78 7.76 13.98
CA ASN A 119 -13.07 7.98 14.64
C ASN A 119 -13.73 6.69 15.16
N THR A 120 -13.30 5.51 14.72
CA THR A 120 -13.83 4.22 15.18
C THR A 120 -12.97 3.59 16.28
N MET A 121 -12.07 4.37 16.89
CA MET A 121 -10.88 3.85 17.57
C MET A 121 -10.69 4.36 19.01
N THR A 122 -11.79 4.43 19.77
CA THR A 122 -11.81 4.87 21.18
C THR A 122 -10.89 4.04 22.09
N ASN A 123 -10.60 2.78 21.73
CA ASN A 123 -9.68 1.88 22.44
C ASN A 123 -8.64 1.25 21.48
N SER A 124 -8.17 2.02 20.51
CA SER A 124 -7.24 1.52 19.51
C SER A 124 -5.85 1.25 20.08
N LYS A 125 -5.27 0.12 19.69
CA LYS A 125 -3.86 -0.21 19.92
C LYS A 125 -2.93 0.78 19.22
N ASN A 126 -3.32 1.33 18.06
CA ASN A 126 -2.56 2.42 17.43
C ASN A 126 -2.55 3.70 18.28
N LEU A 127 -3.61 3.96 19.04
CA LEU A 127 -3.67 5.12 19.94
C LEU A 127 -2.66 4.98 21.10
N LEU A 128 -2.45 3.76 21.60
CA LEU A 128 -1.41 3.48 22.60
C LEU A 128 -0.02 3.85 22.07
N ILE A 129 0.32 3.38 20.86
CA ILE A 129 1.58 3.74 20.19
C ILE A 129 1.67 5.25 20.00
N LYS A 130 0.61 5.90 19.51
CA LYS A 130 0.58 7.35 19.32
C LYS A 130 0.81 8.11 20.63
N ASN A 131 0.19 7.69 21.72
CA ASN A 131 0.35 8.31 23.04
C ASN A 131 1.77 8.15 23.56
N LEU A 132 2.40 6.99 23.38
CA LEU A 132 3.80 6.77 23.73
C LEU A 132 4.75 7.65 22.90
N VAL A 133 4.51 7.78 21.59
CA VAL A 133 5.31 8.65 20.71
C VAL A 133 5.15 10.13 21.04
N ALA A 134 3.93 10.54 21.40
CA ALA A 134 3.63 11.91 21.80
C ALA A 134 4.09 12.23 23.24
N GLY A 135 4.64 11.27 23.99
CA GLY A 135 5.05 11.44 25.38
C GLY A 135 3.88 11.57 26.37
N LYS A 136 2.66 11.19 25.96
CA LYS A 136 1.47 11.15 26.83
C LYS A 136 1.40 9.88 27.68
N ALA A 137 2.13 8.85 27.27
CA ALA A 137 2.36 7.64 28.03
C ALA A 137 3.88 7.40 28.07
N SER A 138 4.39 6.86 29.18
CA SER A 138 5.79 6.46 29.35
C SER A 138 6.02 4.99 28.97
N THR A 139 4.99 4.16 29.11
CA THR A 139 5.04 2.71 28.87
C THR A 139 3.80 2.22 28.12
N ILE A 140 3.91 1.06 27.48
CA ILE A 140 2.79 0.27 26.95
C ILE A 140 3.00 -1.18 27.37
N SER A 141 1.99 -1.84 27.95
CA SER A 141 2.07 -3.26 28.24
C SER A 141 1.89 -4.09 26.97
N TRP A 142 2.64 -5.18 26.83
CA TRP A 142 2.42 -6.14 25.74
C TRP A 142 1.00 -6.73 25.77
N ASN A 143 0.41 -6.86 26.96
CA ASN A 143 -0.97 -7.34 27.11
C ASN A 143 -1.99 -6.43 26.41
N ASP A 144 -1.81 -5.11 26.46
CA ASP A 144 -2.70 -4.17 25.78
C ASP A 144 -2.59 -4.28 24.24
N LEU A 145 -1.44 -4.76 23.76
CA LEU A 145 -1.16 -4.96 22.34
C LEU A 145 -1.55 -6.35 21.83
N ASN A 146 -1.86 -7.31 22.71
CA ASN A 146 -2.33 -8.65 22.35
C ASN A 146 -3.80 -8.64 21.89
N ASP A 147 -4.22 -9.71 21.21
CA ASP A 147 -5.61 -9.84 20.78
C ASP A 147 -6.51 -10.24 21.94
N THR A 148 -7.50 -9.39 22.25
CA THR A 148 -8.45 -9.65 23.34
C THR A 148 -9.46 -10.75 23.00
N LYS A 149 -9.68 -11.04 21.70
CA LYS A 149 -10.61 -12.11 21.29
C LYS A 149 -10.04 -13.51 21.56
N GLU A 150 -8.72 -13.67 21.51
CA GLU A 150 -8.08 -14.95 21.85
C GLU A 150 -8.30 -15.31 23.32
N ASP A 151 -8.30 -14.33 24.22
CA ASP A 151 -8.54 -14.56 25.65
C ASP A 151 -9.96 -15.10 25.92
N THR A 152 -10.97 -14.61 25.22
CA THR A 152 -12.34 -15.13 25.33
C THR A 152 -12.50 -16.53 24.73
N ALA A 153 -11.76 -16.85 23.66
CA ALA A 153 -11.80 -18.18 23.05
C ALA A 153 -11.11 -19.22 23.93
N ILE A 154 -10.00 -18.87 24.58
CA ILE A 154 -9.29 -19.76 25.51
C ILE A 154 -10.09 -19.95 26.82
N ALA A 155 -10.72 -18.88 27.32
CA ALA A 155 -11.55 -18.94 28.52
C ALA A 155 -12.85 -19.75 28.30
N GLY A 156 -13.43 -19.71 27.10
CA GLY A 156 -14.62 -20.52 26.75
C GLY A 156 -14.31 -21.91 26.19
N GLY A 157 -13.11 -22.14 25.64
CA GLY A 157 -12.77 -23.32 24.84
C GLY A 157 -11.86 -24.36 25.52
N LYS A 158 -11.38 -24.12 26.75
CA LYS A 158 -10.60 -25.12 27.48
C LYS A 158 -11.37 -26.42 27.78
N GLU A 159 -12.70 -26.40 27.80
CA GLU A 159 -13.52 -27.61 27.99
C GLU A 159 -13.74 -28.40 26.68
N ASP A 160 -13.81 -27.73 25.53
CA ASP A 160 -14.11 -28.39 24.25
C ASP A 160 -12.86 -28.85 23.47
N LEU A 161 -11.72 -28.15 23.61
CA LEU A 161 -10.48 -28.59 22.95
C LEU A 161 -9.94 -29.90 23.56
N ILE A 162 -10.15 -30.13 24.86
CA ILE A 162 -9.79 -31.39 25.54
C ILE A 162 -10.68 -32.55 25.04
N LYS A 163 -11.95 -32.30 24.68
CA LYS A 163 -12.84 -33.32 24.09
C LYS A 163 -12.48 -33.68 22.65
N VAL A 164 -11.97 -32.74 21.86
CA VAL A 164 -11.56 -33.01 20.46
C VAL A 164 -10.21 -33.72 20.40
N MET A 165 -9.27 -33.38 21.28
CA MET A 165 -7.97 -34.06 21.34
C MET A 165 -8.00 -35.40 22.09
N GLY A 166 -8.95 -35.60 23.03
CA GLY A 166 -9.14 -36.88 23.74
C GLY A 166 -9.81 -38.00 22.95
N LYS A 167 -10.26 -37.74 21.71
CA LYS A 167 -10.87 -38.74 20.81
C LYS A 167 -10.02 -39.09 19.58
N MET A 168 -8.87 -38.43 19.39
CA MET A 168 -7.85 -38.92 18.46
C MET A 168 -6.93 -39.89 19.19
N GLU A 169 -7.44 -41.07 19.52
CA GLU A 169 -6.57 -42.25 19.67
C GLU A 169 -6.05 -42.57 18.27
N ILE A 170 -4.82 -42.12 18.01
CA ILE A 170 -4.10 -42.38 16.79
C ILE A 170 -3.75 -43.88 16.79
N ASN A 171 -4.57 -44.68 16.12
CA ASN A 171 -4.19 -46.02 15.66
C ASN A 171 -3.12 -45.87 14.56
N VAL A 172 -1.87 -45.61 14.95
CA VAL A 172 -0.72 -45.80 14.06
C VAL A 172 -0.43 -47.30 14.02
N LYS A 173 -1.06 -48.01 13.08
CA LYS A 173 -0.51 -49.27 12.61
C LYS A 173 0.74 -48.92 11.80
N HIS A 174 1.90 -49.29 12.33
CA HIS A 174 3.13 -49.35 11.56
C HIS A 174 3.02 -50.48 10.54
N ASP A 175 2.58 -50.16 9.32
CA ASP A 175 2.92 -50.95 8.15
C ASP A 175 4.20 -50.37 7.54
N SER A 176 5.26 -51.16 7.72
CA SER A 176 6.54 -51.00 7.05
C SER A 176 6.42 -51.34 5.56
N SER A 177 7.28 -50.69 4.78
CA SER A 177 7.62 -50.93 3.37
C SER A 177 6.68 -50.34 2.31
N ASP A 178 6.97 -49.10 1.92
CA ASP A 178 7.09 -48.76 0.50
C ASP A 178 8.14 -47.67 0.30
N VAL A 179 9.25 -48.05 -0.31
CA VAL A 179 10.36 -47.18 -0.70
C VAL A 179 9.97 -46.49 -2.00
N LEU A 180 9.36 -45.31 -1.91
CA LEU A 180 9.25 -44.39 -3.04
C LEU A 180 10.57 -43.61 -3.14
N GLN A 181 11.28 -43.83 -4.26
CA GLN A 181 12.42 -43.04 -4.66
C GLN A 181 11.93 -41.63 -5.00
N ASP A 182 12.06 -40.71 -4.05
CA ASP A 182 11.83 -39.29 -4.27
C ASP A 182 12.88 -38.73 -5.23
N ASP A 183 12.42 -38.24 -6.38
CA ASP A 183 13.23 -37.50 -7.34
C ASP A 183 13.66 -36.16 -6.70
N PRO A 184 14.96 -35.95 -6.43
CA PRO A 184 15.46 -34.77 -5.71
C PRO A 184 15.39 -33.47 -6.51
N THR A 185 14.80 -33.47 -7.72
CA THR A 185 14.72 -32.28 -8.58
C THR A 185 13.44 -31.46 -8.43
N ALA A 186 12.45 -31.91 -7.67
CA ALA A 186 11.13 -31.26 -7.62
C ALA A 186 10.91 -30.25 -6.46
N TYR A 187 11.81 -30.18 -5.47
CA TYR A 187 11.62 -29.24 -4.35
C TYR A 187 12.11 -27.83 -4.70
N GLN A 188 11.22 -26.99 -5.23
CA GLN A 188 11.49 -25.55 -5.29
C GLN A 188 11.20 -24.91 -3.94
N PRO A 189 12.19 -24.23 -3.31
CA PRO A 189 11.98 -23.50 -2.07
C PRO A 189 10.80 -22.52 -2.19
N PRO A 190 9.96 -22.38 -1.15
CA PRO A 190 8.72 -21.57 -1.20
C PRO A 190 8.90 -20.10 -1.64
N HIS A 191 10.09 -19.53 -1.43
CA HIS A 191 10.41 -18.17 -1.84
C HIS A 191 10.56 -18.03 -3.37
N ILE A 192 10.97 -19.10 -4.07
CA ILE A 192 11.08 -19.13 -5.53
C ILE A 192 9.68 -19.22 -6.14
N ALA A 193 8.80 -20.06 -5.60
CA ALA A 193 7.40 -20.17 -6.03
C ALA A 193 6.64 -18.83 -5.88
N PHE A 194 6.84 -18.12 -4.76
CA PHE A 194 6.24 -16.79 -4.57
C PHE A 194 6.78 -15.75 -5.56
N ALA A 195 8.09 -15.76 -5.82
CA ALA A 195 8.69 -14.86 -6.79
C ALA A 195 8.16 -15.10 -8.22
N GLN A 196 8.00 -16.36 -8.62
CA GLN A 196 7.44 -16.73 -9.92
C GLN A 196 5.97 -16.31 -10.04
N HIS A 197 5.15 -16.54 -9.00
CA HIS A 197 3.75 -16.12 -8.99
C HIS A 197 3.61 -14.59 -9.09
N LYS A 198 4.45 -13.84 -8.38
CA LYS A 198 4.50 -12.38 -8.48
C LYS A 198 4.92 -11.91 -9.89
N GLN A 199 5.93 -12.54 -10.49
CA GLN A 199 6.34 -12.24 -11.87
C GLN A 199 5.22 -12.52 -12.87
N ALA A 200 4.43 -13.58 -12.67
CA ALA A 200 3.27 -13.88 -13.51
C ALA A 200 2.17 -12.81 -13.38
N GLN A 201 1.86 -12.39 -12.14
CA GLN A 201 0.89 -11.30 -11.90
C GLN A 201 1.34 -9.97 -12.51
N ASP A 202 2.62 -9.62 -12.39
CA ASP A 202 3.17 -8.39 -12.97
C ASP A 202 3.12 -8.41 -14.50
N ARG A 203 3.34 -9.59 -15.14
CA ARG A 203 3.19 -9.78 -16.59
C ARG A 203 1.74 -9.61 -17.04
N ASP A 204 0.78 -10.24 -16.37
CA ASP A 204 -0.66 -10.12 -16.67
C ASP A 204 -1.13 -8.65 -16.53
N MET A 205 -0.72 -7.96 -15.45
CA MET A 205 -1.03 -6.53 -15.30
C MET A 205 -0.40 -5.67 -16.38
N ALA A 206 0.83 -5.96 -16.82
CA ALA A 206 1.48 -5.24 -17.90
C ALA A 206 0.75 -5.44 -19.24
N GLU A 207 0.28 -6.66 -19.51
CA GLU A 207 -0.49 -6.98 -20.72
C GLU A 207 -1.85 -6.28 -20.73
N LYS A 208 -2.59 -6.30 -19.62
CA LYS A 208 -3.84 -5.54 -19.45
C LYS A 208 -3.64 -4.04 -19.70
N ARG A 209 -2.52 -3.46 -19.24
CA ARG A 209 -2.17 -2.06 -19.51
C ARG A 209 -1.89 -1.81 -20.99
N LYS A 210 -1.20 -2.73 -21.69
CA LYS A 210 -0.96 -2.62 -23.14
C LYS A 210 -2.26 -2.66 -23.93
N VAL A 211 -3.17 -3.59 -23.62
CA VAL A 211 -4.49 -3.70 -24.26
C VAL A 211 -5.32 -2.43 -24.03
N ALA A 212 -5.38 -1.93 -22.79
CA ALA A 212 -6.09 -0.69 -22.48
C ALA A 212 -5.50 0.53 -23.22
N ALA A 213 -4.17 0.60 -23.36
CA ALA A 213 -3.50 1.66 -24.10
C ALA A 213 -3.79 1.57 -25.61
N ALA A 214 -3.82 0.36 -26.18
CA ALA A 214 -4.17 0.13 -27.58
C ALA A 214 -5.64 0.54 -27.86
N ALA A 215 -6.58 0.16 -27.00
CA ALA A 215 -7.98 0.56 -27.10
C ALA A 215 -8.17 2.09 -27.02
N LYS A 216 -7.40 2.77 -26.16
CA LYS A 216 -7.42 4.25 -26.12
C LYS A 216 -6.87 4.87 -27.41
N ARG A 217 -5.81 4.29 -27.97
CA ARG A 217 -5.24 4.76 -29.25
C ARG A 217 -6.23 4.59 -30.40
N SER A 218 -6.85 3.42 -30.55
CA SER A 218 -7.84 3.17 -31.62
C SER A 218 -9.03 4.12 -31.53
N HIS A 219 -9.53 4.41 -30.33
CA HIS A 219 -10.59 5.38 -30.11
C HIS A 219 -10.18 6.82 -30.49
N VAL A 220 -8.95 7.24 -30.19
CA VAL A 220 -8.43 8.56 -30.60
C VAL A 220 -8.26 8.66 -32.12
N PHE A 221 -7.78 7.60 -32.78
CA PHE A 221 -7.68 7.55 -34.24
C PHE A 221 -9.05 7.56 -34.92
N GLY A 222 -10.04 6.86 -34.37
CA GLY A 222 -11.42 6.89 -34.85
C GLY A 222 -12.02 8.30 -34.82
N LYS A 223 -11.86 9.02 -33.70
CA LYS A 223 -12.34 10.41 -33.56
C LYS A 223 -11.64 11.38 -34.51
N LYS A 224 -10.33 11.22 -34.74
CA LYS A 224 -9.62 12.05 -35.74
C LYS A 224 -10.11 11.80 -37.16
N LYS A 225 -10.36 10.54 -37.52
CA LYS A 225 -10.87 10.21 -38.86
C LYS A 225 -12.28 10.77 -39.08
N GLN A 226 -13.12 10.73 -38.06
CA GLN A 226 -14.45 11.35 -38.10
C GLN A 226 -14.36 12.88 -38.24
N ALA A 227 -13.52 13.54 -37.45
CA ALA A 227 -13.33 15.00 -37.56
C ALA A 227 -12.77 15.45 -38.93
N VAL A 228 -11.92 14.63 -39.56
CA VAL A 228 -11.42 14.91 -40.92
C VAL A 228 -12.53 14.74 -41.95
N ASN A 229 -13.37 13.70 -41.84
CA ASN A 229 -14.51 13.53 -42.73
C ASN A 229 -15.54 14.67 -42.56
N ASP A 230 -15.86 15.05 -41.32
CA ASP A 230 -16.77 16.18 -41.02
C ASP A 230 -16.23 17.51 -41.57
N PHE A 231 -14.90 17.69 -41.64
CA PHE A 231 -14.27 18.85 -42.25
C PHE A 231 -14.45 18.88 -43.78
N PHE A 232 -14.21 17.75 -44.46
CA PHE A 232 -14.41 17.64 -45.92
C PHE A 232 -15.88 17.76 -46.33
N ASP A 233 -16.80 17.22 -45.53
CA ASP A 233 -18.25 17.37 -45.75
C ASP A 233 -18.72 18.82 -45.56
N ASN A 234 -18.08 19.58 -44.66
CA ASN A 234 -18.36 21.00 -44.50
C ASN A 234 -17.76 21.88 -45.60
N GLU A 235 -16.54 21.58 -46.09
CA GLU A 235 -15.93 22.33 -47.20
C GLU A 235 -16.69 22.16 -48.51
N THR A 236 -17.16 20.95 -48.83
CA THR A 236 -18.00 20.71 -50.01
C THR A 236 -19.38 21.41 -49.93
N SER A 237 -19.87 21.68 -48.72
CA SER A 237 -21.07 22.48 -48.45
C SER A 237 -20.82 23.99 -48.60
N LEU A 238 -19.64 24.48 -48.20
CA LEU A 238 -19.27 25.90 -48.26
C LEU A 238 -18.87 26.33 -49.68
N ASP A 239 -18.22 25.49 -50.48
CA ASP A 239 -17.91 25.81 -51.88
C ASP A 239 -19.15 25.94 -52.77
N LYS A 240 -20.23 25.19 -52.46
CA LYS A 240 -21.54 25.39 -53.09
C LYS A 240 -22.17 26.75 -52.76
N LYS A 241 -21.86 27.33 -51.59
CA LYS A 241 -22.36 28.65 -51.17
C LYS A 241 -21.46 29.80 -51.60
N ARG A 242 -20.17 29.54 -51.86
CA ARG A 242 -19.19 30.56 -52.26
C ARG A 242 -19.34 30.99 -53.72
N CYS A 243 -19.88 30.13 -54.58
CA CYS A 243 -20.18 30.48 -55.98
C CYS A 243 -21.38 31.44 -56.15
N GLN A 244 -22.07 31.85 -55.08
CA GLN A 244 -23.17 32.84 -55.13
C GLN A 244 -22.83 34.21 -54.53
N ARG A 245 -21.59 34.43 -54.08
CA ARG A 245 -21.23 35.65 -53.33
C ARG A 245 -19.87 36.22 -53.74
N THR A 246 -19.71 36.50 -55.02
CA THR A 246 -18.62 37.37 -55.53
C THR A 246 -19.22 38.58 -56.25
N SER A 247 -19.77 39.49 -55.46
CA SER A 247 -19.74 40.92 -55.77
C SER A 247 -19.89 41.66 -54.45
N TYR A 248 -18.77 42.04 -53.81
CA TYR A 248 -18.64 43.34 -53.15
C TYR A 248 -17.21 43.52 -52.61
N LYS A 249 -16.53 44.41 -53.30
CA LYS A 249 -15.41 45.30 -52.97
C LYS A 249 -14.58 45.00 -51.70
N ALA A 250 -13.29 44.79 -51.99
CA ALA A 250 -12.18 44.85 -51.05
C ALA A 250 -11.96 46.28 -50.55
N ASP A 251 -11.76 46.42 -49.25
CA ASP A 251 -11.00 47.52 -48.66
C ASP A 251 -10.02 46.93 -47.65
N TYR A 252 -8.76 46.82 -48.09
CA TYR A 252 -7.63 46.48 -47.25
C TYR A 252 -7.22 47.72 -46.45
N ARG A 253 -7.34 47.66 -45.12
CA ARG A 253 -6.54 48.52 -44.22
C ARG A 253 -5.63 47.66 -43.36
N ASN A 254 -4.36 47.68 -43.75
CA ASN A 254 -3.21 47.20 -42.99
C ASN A 254 -3.15 47.88 -41.62
N VAL A 255 -3.42 47.15 -40.56
CA VAL A 255 -3.04 47.54 -39.20
C VAL A 255 -1.99 46.53 -38.71
N LYS A 256 -0.72 46.93 -38.74
CA LYS A 256 0.37 46.17 -38.12
C LYS A 256 0.13 46.14 -36.60
N PRO A 257 0.12 44.96 -35.95
CA PRO A 257 0.06 44.90 -34.50
C PRO A 257 1.38 45.41 -33.91
N THR A 258 1.28 46.37 -32.99
CA THR A 258 2.42 46.94 -32.26
C THR A 258 2.99 45.94 -31.25
N SER A 259 4.32 45.92 -31.12
CA SER A 259 5.13 44.94 -30.38
C SER A 259 5.06 45.03 -28.85
N ASP A 260 4.24 45.92 -28.28
CA ASP A 260 4.26 46.24 -26.84
C ASP A 260 3.52 45.27 -25.92
N LYS A 261 2.99 44.15 -26.44
CA LYS A 261 2.20 43.20 -25.63
C LYS A 261 2.93 41.94 -25.16
N PHE A 262 4.23 41.78 -25.43
CA PHE A 262 5.02 40.68 -24.86
C PHE A 262 5.78 41.10 -23.59
N ARG A 263 5.04 41.43 -22.53
CA ARG A 263 5.61 41.57 -21.17
C ARG A 263 5.77 40.16 -20.56
N ASN A 264 7.02 39.71 -20.48
CA ASN A 264 7.43 38.45 -19.87
C ASN A 264 6.98 38.33 -18.40
N LYS A 265 6.08 37.37 -18.10
CA LYS A 265 5.78 36.86 -16.76
C LYS A 265 6.88 35.89 -16.28
N ARG A 266 8.13 36.35 -16.11
CA ARG A 266 9.13 35.63 -15.32
C ARG A 266 9.44 36.46 -14.08
N GLY A 267 8.69 36.16 -13.02
CA GLY A 267 8.91 36.71 -11.69
C GLY A 267 10.30 36.36 -11.18
N GLY A 268 10.98 37.39 -10.67
CA GLY A 268 12.30 37.30 -10.07
C GLY A 268 12.30 36.63 -8.70
N LYS A 269 13.44 36.00 -8.38
CA LYS A 269 13.86 35.65 -7.03
C LYS A 269 14.76 36.79 -6.53
N ASN A 270 14.30 37.55 -5.54
CA ASN A 270 15.17 38.26 -4.59
C ASN A 270 15.26 37.32 -3.37
N GLY A 271 16.42 36.90 -2.87
CA GLY A 271 17.51 37.74 -2.40
C GLY A 271 17.23 38.06 -0.93
N VAL A 272 17.53 37.12 -0.01
CA VAL A 272 17.45 37.36 1.43
C VAL A 272 18.87 37.55 1.95
N GLU A 273 19.13 38.77 2.38
CA GLU A 273 20.35 39.19 3.07
C GLU A 273 20.42 38.56 4.46
N SER A 274 21.64 38.15 4.81
CA SER A 274 22.09 37.76 6.13
C SER A 274 22.19 38.96 7.06
N GLY A 275 21.65 38.84 8.28
CA GLY A 275 21.88 39.80 9.35
C GLY A 275 21.73 39.18 10.73
N SER A 276 22.85 39.20 11.48
CA SER A 276 23.06 38.89 12.91
C SER A 276 23.23 37.43 13.30
#